data_AF-A0A255T4C0-F1
#
_entry.id   AF-A0A255T4C0-F1
#
_cell.length_a   1.000
_cell.length_b   1.000
_cell.length_c   1.000
_cell.angle_alpha   90.00
_cell.angle_beta   90.00
_cell.angle_gamma   90.00
#
_symmetry.space_group_name_H-M   'P 1'
#
loop_
_entity.id
_entity.type
_entity.pdbx_description
1 polymer ?
#
loop_
_entity_poly.entity_id
_entity_poly.type
_entity_poly.pdbx_seq_one_letter_code
_entity_poly.pdbx_strand_id
1 'polypeptide(L)'
;MDNTAFFKLSYGLFVVTAHEGDKDNGCITNTVVQQTITPNRISVTINKNNYTHDMIKRTGVFNVSVLSEKAKFETFKHWGFQSGKDVDKTVGITYFRLENGVIYIVDGVNAVMCAKVEQEVDLGTHTMFIAEVTDAFSTEEDSSATYAFYHKNIKPAPQPAKKKGWICTVCGYIYEGEVLPEDFICPTCKHPASDFKRIE
;
A
#
# COMPACT_ATOMS: atom_id res chain seq x y z
N MET A 1 -8.23 -23.69 -7.77
CA MET A 1 -8.21 -23.17 -6.38
C MET A 1 -9.08 -21.94 -6.33
N ASP A 2 -9.93 -21.81 -5.32
CA ASP A 2 -10.72 -20.59 -5.11
C ASP A 2 -9.84 -19.54 -4.44
N ASN A 3 -9.43 -18.53 -5.21
CA ASN A 3 -8.56 -17.46 -4.70
C ASN A 3 -9.29 -16.49 -3.76
N THR A 4 -10.63 -16.55 -3.68
CA THR A 4 -11.37 -15.64 -2.80
C THR A 4 -11.16 -15.96 -1.31
N ALA A 5 -10.73 -17.18 -0.99
CA ALA A 5 -10.39 -17.61 0.36
C ALA A 5 -9.29 -16.75 0.99
N PHE A 6 -8.31 -16.27 0.19
CA PHE A 6 -7.22 -15.44 0.70
C PHE A 6 -7.70 -14.07 1.21
N PHE A 7 -8.83 -13.56 0.71
CA PHE A 7 -9.44 -12.33 1.23
C PHE A 7 -10.08 -12.49 2.61
N LYS A 8 -10.15 -13.72 3.15
CA LYS A 8 -10.64 -13.99 4.51
C LYS A 8 -9.53 -13.92 5.56
N LEU A 9 -8.27 -13.85 5.15
CA LEU A 9 -7.15 -13.64 6.06
C LEU A 9 -7.21 -12.22 6.64
N SER A 10 -7.10 -12.12 7.97
CA SER A 10 -7.08 -10.85 8.68
C SER A 10 -5.66 -10.31 8.78
N TYR A 11 -5.51 -9.02 8.51
CA TYR A 11 -4.23 -8.33 8.58
C TYR A 11 -4.40 -6.94 9.18
N GLY A 12 -3.37 -6.47 9.88
CA GLY A 12 -3.17 -5.04 10.12
C GLY A 12 -2.59 -4.34 8.90
N LEU A 13 -2.27 -3.07 9.06
CA LEU A 13 -1.55 -2.26 8.08
C LEU A 13 -0.42 -1.49 8.74
N PHE A 14 0.73 -1.48 8.09
CA PHE A 14 1.97 -1.00 8.66
C PHE A 14 2.77 -0.21 7.65
N VAL A 15 3.50 0.80 8.12
CA VAL A 15 4.66 1.33 7.41
C VAL A 15 5.90 0.72 8.04
N VAL A 16 6.72 0.09 7.22
CA VAL A 16 8.03 -0.44 7.63
C VAL A 16 9.09 0.47 7.06
N THR A 17 9.91 1.04 7.94
CA THR A 17 11.00 1.96 7.60
C THR A 17 12.36 1.31 7.84
N ALA A 18 13.34 1.73 7.05
CA ALA A 18 14.74 1.31 7.17
C ALA A 18 15.65 2.51 6.86
N HIS A 19 16.88 2.44 7.33
CA HIS A 19 17.87 3.50 7.20
C HIS A 19 19.22 2.92 6.75
N GLU A 20 19.86 3.53 5.75
CA GLU A 20 21.17 3.14 5.24
C GLU A 20 21.98 4.37 4.84
N GLY A 21 23.11 4.61 5.52
CA GLY A 21 23.94 5.79 5.29
C GLY A 21 23.17 7.07 5.60
N ASP A 22 23.01 7.96 4.63
CA ASP A 22 22.22 9.19 4.78
C ASP A 22 20.77 9.03 4.30
N LYS A 23 20.34 7.81 3.94
CA LYS A 23 19.05 7.58 3.30
C LYS A 23 18.07 6.85 4.20
N ASP A 24 16.90 7.45 4.37
CA ASP A 24 15.72 6.82 4.95
C ASP A 24 14.73 6.42 3.86
N ASN A 25 14.03 5.32 4.10
CA ASN A 25 13.00 4.85 3.19
C ASN A 25 12.03 3.92 3.93
N GLY A 26 10.90 3.62 3.30
CA GLY A 26 9.91 2.70 3.83
C GLY A 26 8.93 2.20 2.79
N CYS A 27 8.13 1.21 3.19
CA CYS A 27 7.04 0.69 2.38
C CYS A 27 5.84 0.31 3.24
N ILE A 28 4.66 0.31 2.61
CA ILE A 28 3.46 -0.30 3.21
C ILE A 28 3.60 -1.82 3.16
N THR A 29 3.25 -2.48 4.27
CA THR A 29 2.98 -3.92 4.31
C THR A 29 1.80 -4.21 5.22
N ASN A 30 1.13 -5.33 4.98
CA ASN A 30 0.09 -5.87 5.85
C ASN A 30 0.57 -7.12 6.61
N THR A 31 1.77 -7.62 6.30
CA THR A 31 2.26 -8.92 6.77
C THR A 31 3.31 -8.71 7.87
N VAL A 32 2.86 -8.22 9.02
CA VAL A 32 3.62 -8.16 10.28
C VAL A 32 2.84 -8.92 11.35
N VAL A 33 3.51 -9.83 12.06
CA VAL A 33 2.89 -10.66 13.11
C VAL A 33 3.89 -10.94 14.23
N GLN A 34 3.47 -10.80 15.48
CA GLN A 34 4.27 -11.24 16.63
C GLN A 34 4.41 -12.76 16.64
N GLN A 35 5.63 -13.25 16.84
CA GLN A 35 5.97 -14.68 16.80
C GLN A 35 6.16 -15.27 18.20
N THR A 36 6.89 -14.57 19.08
CA THR A 36 7.21 -15.02 20.43
C THR A 36 7.23 -13.85 21.41
N ILE A 37 7.09 -14.13 22.70
CA ILE A 37 7.17 -13.13 23.77
C ILE A 37 8.52 -13.12 24.51
N THR A 38 9.23 -14.27 24.56
CA THR A 38 10.53 -14.38 25.24
C THR A 38 11.52 -15.21 24.41
N PRO A 39 12.51 -14.57 23.76
CA PRO A 39 12.58 -13.12 23.52
C PRO A 39 11.41 -12.64 22.65
N ASN A 40 11.10 -11.36 22.72
CA ASN A 40 9.99 -10.77 21.96
C ASN A 40 10.39 -10.67 20.49
N ARG A 41 9.66 -11.35 19.61
CA ARG A 41 9.96 -11.39 18.18
C ARG A 41 8.75 -11.05 17.34
N ILE A 42 9.01 -10.36 16.24
CA ILE A 42 8.04 -10.16 15.15
C ILE A 42 8.59 -10.77 13.86
N SER A 43 7.68 -11.15 12.97
CA SER A 43 8.02 -11.38 11.57
C SER A 43 7.49 -10.23 10.72
N VAL A 44 8.23 -9.89 9.68
CA VAL A 44 7.78 -9.01 8.60
C VAL A 44 8.12 -9.63 7.26
N THR A 45 7.14 -9.71 6.35
CA THR A 45 7.37 -10.23 4.99
C THR A 45 7.34 -9.10 3.98
N ILE A 46 8.44 -8.88 3.27
CA ILE A 46 8.60 -7.79 2.29
C ILE A 46 8.97 -8.37 0.92
N ASN A 47 8.37 -7.80 -0.12
CA ASN A 47 8.65 -8.16 -1.51
C ASN A 47 10.10 -7.78 -1.88
N LYS A 48 10.82 -8.69 -2.56
CA LYS A 48 12.22 -8.47 -2.97
C LYS A 48 12.40 -7.32 -3.96
N ASN A 49 11.33 -6.87 -4.63
CA ASN A 49 11.39 -5.71 -5.51
C ASN A 49 11.38 -4.37 -4.75
N ASN A 50 10.97 -4.36 -3.47
CA ASN A 50 10.91 -3.15 -2.68
C ASN A 50 12.32 -2.70 -2.29
N TYR A 51 12.64 -1.43 -2.48
CA TYR A 51 13.93 -0.90 -2.02
C TYR A 51 14.15 -1.08 -0.51
N THR A 52 13.06 -1.00 0.26
CA THR A 52 13.06 -1.26 1.71
C THR A 52 13.52 -2.66 2.05
N HIS A 53 13.15 -3.68 1.26
CA HIS A 53 13.61 -5.06 1.48
C HIS A 53 15.14 -5.12 1.45
N ASP A 54 15.74 -4.55 0.40
CA ASP A 54 17.19 -4.64 0.21
C ASP A 54 17.95 -3.85 1.30
N MET A 55 17.38 -2.73 1.76
CA MET A 55 17.93 -1.98 2.90
C MET A 55 17.89 -2.80 4.19
N ILE A 56 16.76 -3.44 4.51
CA ILE A 56 16.63 -4.30 5.70
C ILE A 56 17.63 -5.46 5.64
N LYS A 57 17.76 -6.10 4.47
CA LYS A 57 18.70 -7.21 4.26
C LYS A 57 20.16 -6.80 4.49
N ARG A 58 20.55 -5.57 4.13
CA ARG A 58 21.93 -5.08 4.32
C ARG A 58 22.20 -4.57 5.73
N THR A 59 21.22 -3.93 6.35
CA THR A 59 21.41 -3.19 7.61
C THR A 59 20.98 -3.98 8.84
N GLY A 60 20.08 -4.95 8.66
CA GLY A 60 19.55 -5.78 9.73
C GLY A 60 18.65 -5.05 10.73
N VAL A 61 18.25 -3.80 10.46
CA VAL A 61 17.42 -2.99 11.36
C VAL A 61 16.24 -2.36 10.61
N PHE A 62 15.09 -2.28 11.28
CA PHE A 62 13.90 -1.61 10.77
C PHE A 62 12.99 -1.18 11.91
N ASN A 63 12.08 -0.25 11.62
CA ASN A 63 10.96 0.06 12.51
C ASN A 63 9.64 -0.29 11.85
N VAL A 64 8.65 -0.64 12.67
CA VAL A 64 7.27 -0.86 12.25
C VAL A 64 6.40 0.22 12.88
N SER A 65 5.74 1.02 12.05
CA SER A 65 4.65 1.91 12.46
C SER A 65 3.32 1.24 12.19
N VAL A 66 2.52 1.00 13.24
CA VAL A 66 1.17 0.45 13.13
C VAL A 66 0.21 1.58 12.76
N LEU A 67 -0.45 1.45 11.60
CA LEU A 67 -1.37 2.46 11.11
C LEU A 67 -2.71 2.38 11.86
N SER A 68 -3.23 3.52 12.30
CA SER A 68 -4.52 3.65 12.96
C SER A 68 -5.65 3.88 11.96
N GLU A 69 -6.90 3.76 12.41
CA GLU A 69 -8.09 4.06 11.60
C GLU A 69 -8.15 5.52 11.13
N LYS A 70 -7.35 6.42 11.72
CA LYS A 70 -7.19 7.82 11.27
C LYS A 70 -6.20 7.99 10.12
N ALA A 71 -5.47 6.94 9.72
CA ALA A 71 -4.53 7.00 8.61
C ALA A 71 -5.24 7.41 7.31
N LYS A 72 -4.69 8.41 6.63
CA LYS A 72 -5.26 8.93 5.38
C LYS A 72 -4.77 8.13 4.18
N PHE A 73 -5.57 8.11 3.11
CA PHE A 73 -5.18 7.43 1.86
C PHE A 73 -3.84 7.91 1.30
N GLU A 74 -3.49 9.19 1.49
CA GLU A 74 -2.21 9.75 1.05
C GLU A 74 -1.01 9.05 1.72
N THR A 75 -1.13 8.58 2.96
CA THR A 75 -0.07 7.77 3.61
C THR A 75 0.20 6.50 2.81
N PHE A 76 -0.85 5.81 2.37
CA PHE A 76 -0.73 4.57 1.58
C PHE A 76 -0.17 4.83 0.18
N LYS A 77 -0.62 5.91 -0.46
CA LYS A 77 -0.11 6.33 -1.77
C LYS A 77 1.36 6.67 -1.69
N HIS A 78 1.76 7.47 -0.70
CA HIS A 78 3.13 7.92 -0.51
C HIS A 78 4.09 6.77 -0.17
N TRP A 79 3.74 5.90 0.77
CA TRP A 79 4.64 4.83 1.19
C TRP A 79 4.52 3.56 0.35
N GLY A 80 3.37 3.35 -0.31
CA GLY A 80 3.06 2.12 -1.03
C GLY A 80 3.12 2.18 -2.56
N PHE A 81 2.92 3.35 -3.21
CA PHE A 81 2.77 3.43 -4.68
C PHE A 81 3.97 4.05 -5.40
N GLN A 82 5.08 4.24 -4.69
CA GLN A 82 6.33 4.74 -5.24
C GLN A 82 7.52 3.96 -4.66
N SER A 83 8.64 3.99 -5.37
CA SER A 83 9.87 3.31 -4.98
C SER A 83 10.87 4.30 -4.38
N GLY A 84 11.49 3.91 -3.26
CA GLY A 84 12.58 4.69 -2.66
C GLY A 84 13.87 4.70 -3.49
N LYS A 85 13.94 3.91 -4.58
CA LYS A 85 15.05 3.98 -5.55
C LYS A 85 15.05 5.32 -6.27
N ASP A 86 13.85 5.81 -6.60
CA ASP A 86 13.64 6.93 -7.52
C ASP A 86 13.19 8.21 -6.81
N VAL A 87 12.60 8.09 -5.62
CA VAL A 87 12.04 9.20 -4.85
C VAL A 87 12.54 9.17 -3.41
N ASP A 88 12.88 10.35 -2.87
CA ASP A 88 13.05 10.53 -1.44
C ASP A 88 11.67 10.64 -0.76
N LYS A 89 11.27 9.56 -0.08
CA LYS A 89 9.97 9.48 0.59
C LYS A 89 9.92 10.24 1.91
N THR A 90 10.99 10.87 2.36
CA THR A 90 10.97 11.66 3.60
C THR A 90 10.62 13.13 3.36
N VAL A 91 10.75 13.60 2.12
CA VAL A 91 10.43 14.98 1.76
C VAL A 91 8.95 15.28 2.04
N GLY A 92 8.70 16.28 2.88
CA GLY A 92 7.35 16.72 3.24
C GLY A 92 6.62 15.79 4.20
N ILE A 93 7.30 14.82 4.81
CA ILE A 93 6.73 13.91 5.82
C ILE A 93 7.26 14.24 7.21
N THR A 94 6.36 14.26 8.19
CA THR A 94 6.71 14.34 9.61
C THR A 94 7.15 12.96 10.12
N TYR A 95 8.35 12.89 10.68
CA TYR A 95 8.92 11.68 11.26
C TYR A 95 9.79 12.01 12.47
N PHE A 96 10.06 11.01 13.30
CA PHE A 96 11.10 11.05 14.33
C PHE A 96 12.11 9.94 14.09
N ARG A 97 13.38 10.19 14.44
CA ARG A 97 14.45 9.18 14.44
C ARG A 97 14.63 8.61 15.83
N LEU A 98 14.66 7.28 15.93
CA LEU A 98 14.85 6.57 17.19
C LEU A 98 16.34 6.21 17.41
N GLU A 99 16.66 5.71 18.59
CA GLU A 99 18.05 5.39 18.98
C GLU A 99 18.72 4.35 18.07
N ASN A 100 17.95 3.44 17.47
CA ASN A 100 18.46 2.49 16.48
C ASN A 100 18.79 3.13 15.11
N GLY A 101 18.66 4.45 14.99
CA GLY A 101 18.94 5.21 13.79
C GLY A 101 17.84 5.15 12.73
N VAL A 102 16.76 4.39 12.94
CA VAL A 102 15.67 4.26 11.97
C VAL A 102 14.54 5.22 12.33
N ILE A 103 13.90 5.81 11.32
CA ILE A 103 12.76 6.71 11.53
C ILE A 103 11.45 5.96 11.75
N TYR A 104 10.44 6.62 12.31
CA TYR A 104 9.04 6.20 12.19
C TYR A 104 8.18 7.39 11.77
N ILE A 105 7.08 7.13 11.06
CA ILE A 105 6.15 8.19 10.63
C ILE A 105 5.15 8.52 11.74
N VAL A 106 4.70 9.77 11.82
CA VAL A 106 3.83 10.21 12.92
C VAL A 106 2.35 10.14 12.55
N ASP A 107 2.00 10.59 11.34
CA ASP A 107 0.60 10.79 10.94
C ASP A 107 -0.16 9.47 10.81
N GLY A 108 -1.19 9.28 11.65
CA GLY A 108 -2.07 8.12 11.60
C GLY A 108 -1.40 6.84 12.10
N VAL A 109 -0.53 6.94 13.11
CA VAL A 109 0.16 5.81 13.74
C VAL A 109 -0.26 5.72 15.21
N ASN A 110 -0.59 4.51 15.68
CA ASN A 110 -0.96 4.27 17.08
C ASN A 110 0.07 3.47 17.89
N ALA A 111 1.03 2.81 17.23
CA ALA A 111 2.13 2.13 17.91
C ALA A 111 3.37 2.02 17.01
N VAL A 112 4.54 1.91 17.65
CA VAL A 112 5.84 1.78 17.00
C VAL A 112 6.63 0.65 17.64
N MET A 113 7.36 -0.11 16.83
CA MET A 113 8.29 -1.16 17.28
C MET A 113 9.63 -1.01 16.56
N CYS A 114 10.72 -1.02 17.32
CA CYS A 114 12.10 -1.11 16.82
C CYS A 114 12.51 -2.57 16.71
N ALA A 115 13.09 -2.96 15.58
CA ALA A 115 13.39 -4.37 15.32
C ALA A 115 14.80 -4.57 14.75
N LYS A 116 15.43 -5.67 15.19
CA LYS A 116 16.73 -6.14 14.71
C LYS A 116 16.59 -7.57 14.16
N VAL A 117 16.93 -7.75 12.89
CA VAL A 117 16.82 -9.03 12.19
C VAL A 117 17.73 -10.07 12.84
N GLU A 118 17.16 -11.24 13.15
CA GLU A 118 17.89 -12.42 13.61
C GLU A 118 17.91 -13.54 12.56
N GLN A 119 16.87 -13.64 11.74
CA GLN A 119 16.75 -14.68 10.72
C GLN A 119 16.04 -14.18 9.46
N GLU A 120 16.45 -14.71 8.31
CA GLU A 120 15.81 -14.52 7.02
C GLU A 120 15.30 -15.86 6.49
N VAL A 121 14.06 -15.87 5.98
CA VAL A 121 13.47 -17.02 5.30
C VAL A 121 13.07 -16.60 3.89
N ASP A 122 13.68 -17.23 2.88
CA ASP A 122 13.35 -17.01 1.48
C ASP A 122 12.01 -17.67 1.12
N LEU A 123 11.04 -16.88 0.66
CA LEU A 123 9.70 -17.32 0.25
C LEU A 123 9.48 -17.16 -1.27
N GLY A 124 10.57 -17.12 -2.05
CA GLY A 124 10.55 -16.90 -3.50
C GLY A 124 10.50 -15.41 -3.84
N THR A 125 9.31 -14.85 -3.98
CA THR A 125 9.12 -13.43 -4.35
C THR A 125 9.29 -12.45 -3.18
N HIS A 126 9.24 -12.98 -1.95
CA HIS A 126 9.37 -12.21 -0.73
C HIS A 126 10.44 -12.84 0.17
N THR A 127 10.94 -12.05 1.11
CA THR A 127 11.71 -12.55 2.25
C THR A 127 10.92 -12.27 3.52
N MET A 128 10.78 -13.28 4.38
CA MET A 128 10.31 -13.08 5.74
C MET A 128 11.51 -12.85 6.65
N PHE A 129 11.57 -11.67 7.24
CA PHE A 129 12.54 -11.32 8.28
C PHE A 129 11.91 -11.64 9.64
N ILE A 130 12.59 -12.43 10.46
CA ILE A 130 12.25 -12.63 11.87
C ILE A 130 13.23 -11.78 12.67
N ALA A 131 12.69 -10.93 13.54
CA ALA A 131 13.46 -9.91 14.24
C ALA A 131 13.09 -9.84 15.72
N GLU A 132 14.10 -9.61 16.55
CA GLU A 132 13.93 -9.25 17.96
C GLU A 132 13.39 -7.81 18.04
N VAL A 133 12.39 -7.60 18.90
CA VAL A 133 11.87 -6.27 19.23
C VAL A 133 12.74 -5.66 20.31
N THR A 134 13.49 -4.61 19.97
CA THR A 134 14.45 -3.97 20.89
C THR A 134 13.83 -2.82 21.68
N ASP A 135 12.75 -2.22 21.17
CA ASP A 135 11.97 -1.19 21.84
C ASP A 135 10.56 -1.13 21.23
N ALA A 136 9.56 -0.66 21.98
CA ALA A 136 8.20 -0.47 21.50
C ALA A 136 7.40 0.50 22.38
N PHE A 137 6.55 1.31 21.76
CA PHE A 137 5.67 2.23 22.46
C PHE A 137 4.37 2.50 21.69
N SER A 138 3.31 2.82 22.44
CA SER A 138 2.06 3.35 21.89
C SER A 138 2.19 4.86 21.67
N THR A 139 1.65 5.36 20.56
CA THR A 139 1.64 6.80 20.24
C THR A 139 0.26 7.42 20.48
N GLU A 140 -0.81 6.68 20.25
CA GLU A 140 -2.21 7.10 20.41
C GLU A 140 -3.07 5.90 20.83
N GLU A 141 -4.27 6.16 21.36
CA GLU A 141 -5.23 5.13 21.81
C GLU A 141 -6.23 4.71 20.70
N ASP A 142 -6.10 5.26 19.49
CA ASP A 142 -6.98 4.93 18.37
C ASP A 142 -6.84 3.47 17.94
N SER A 143 -7.93 2.87 17.45
CA SER A 143 -7.91 1.52 16.88
C SER A 143 -6.95 1.41 15.69
N SER A 144 -6.29 0.26 15.55
CA SER A 144 -5.46 -0.04 14.37
C SER A 144 -6.30 -0.27 13.12
N ALA A 145 -5.87 0.29 11.99
CA ALA A 145 -6.47 0.02 10.70
C ALA A 145 -6.19 -1.43 10.29
N THR A 146 -7.26 -2.21 10.17
CA THR A 146 -7.19 -3.53 9.53
C THR A 146 -7.20 -3.38 8.01
N TYR A 147 -6.70 -4.40 7.29
CA TYR A 147 -6.77 -4.43 5.83
C TYR A 147 -8.21 -4.38 5.31
N ALA A 148 -9.14 -5.02 6.02
CA ALA A 148 -10.57 -4.93 5.74
C ALA A 148 -11.12 -3.51 5.95
N PHE A 149 -10.74 -2.85 7.04
CA PHE A 149 -11.12 -1.46 7.31
C PHE A 149 -10.60 -0.52 6.21
N TYR A 150 -9.35 -0.70 5.79
CA TYR A 150 -8.75 0.10 4.71
C TYR A 150 -9.56 0.00 3.42
N HIS A 151 -9.91 -1.20 2.95
CA HIS A 151 -10.69 -1.34 1.71
C HIS A 151 -12.10 -0.75 1.81
N LYS A 152 -12.67 -0.72 3.02
CA LYS A 152 -14.03 -0.20 3.25
C LYS A 152 -14.08 1.31 3.45
N ASN A 153 -13.11 1.88 4.17
CA ASN A 153 -13.22 3.23 4.74
C ASN A 153 -12.10 4.19 4.30
N ILE A 154 -10.92 3.69 3.94
CA ILE A 154 -9.76 4.54 3.64
C ILE A 154 -9.51 4.61 2.13
N LYS A 155 -9.47 3.45 1.48
CA LYS A 155 -9.24 3.35 0.03
C LYS A 155 -10.43 3.99 -0.69
N PRO A 156 -10.22 5.03 -1.51
CA PRO A 156 -11.28 5.59 -2.32
C PRO A 156 -11.92 4.48 -3.16
N ALA A 157 -13.25 4.45 -3.18
CA ALA A 157 -13.96 3.60 -4.13
C ALA A 157 -13.41 3.88 -5.53
N PRO A 158 -13.13 2.85 -6.35
CA PRO A 158 -12.75 3.09 -7.72
C PRO A 158 -13.83 3.96 -8.36
N GLN A 159 -13.47 5.19 -8.73
CA GLN A 159 -14.39 5.98 -9.53
C GLN A 159 -14.64 5.16 -10.79
N PRO A 160 -15.91 4.97 -11.20
CA PRO A 160 -16.17 4.37 -12.50
C PRO A 160 -15.32 5.14 -13.49
N ALA A 161 -14.41 4.42 -14.18
CA ALA A 161 -13.60 5.03 -15.21
C ALA A 161 -14.59 5.79 -16.08
N LYS A 162 -14.49 7.13 -16.10
CA LYS A 162 -15.33 7.91 -16.98
C LYS A 162 -15.04 7.37 -18.37
N LYS A 163 -15.99 6.62 -18.91
CA LYS A 163 -15.80 5.95 -20.20
C LYS A 163 -15.79 7.07 -21.21
N LYS A 164 -14.60 7.56 -21.55
CA LYS A 164 -14.42 8.48 -22.67
C LYS A 164 -14.92 7.74 -23.91
N GLY A 165 -15.98 8.26 -24.48
CA GLY A 165 -16.66 7.52 -25.52
C GLY A 165 -17.89 8.25 -26.01
N TRP A 166 -18.71 7.50 -26.72
CA TRP A 166 -19.87 8.03 -27.40
C TRP A 166 -21.06 7.12 -27.09
N ILE A 167 -22.14 7.68 -26.58
CA ILE A 167 -23.38 6.96 -26.31
C ILE A 167 -24.39 7.20 -27.43
N CYS A 168 -24.95 6.13 -27.99
CA CYS A 168 -26.07 6.22 -28.92
C CYS A 168 -27.31 6.73 -28.18
N THR A 169 -27.87 7.87 -28.60
CA THR A 169 -29.06 8.47 -27.96
C THR A 169 -30.35 7.75 -28.27
N VAL A 170 -30.33 6.79 -29.20
CA VAL A 170 -31.50 5.97 -29.57
C VAL A 170 -31.62 4.74 -28.68
N CYS A 171 -30.52 4.02 -28.42
CA CYS A 171 -30.57 2.72 -27.72
C CYS A 171 -29.60 2.58 -26.54
N GLY A 172 -28.73 3.56 -26.27
CA GLY A 172 -27.81 3.54 -25.14
C GLY A 172 -26.52 2.72 -25.33
N TYR A 173 -26.23 2.22 -26.54
CA TYR A 173 -24.94 1.57 -26.82
C TYR A 173 -23.77 2.54 -26.63
N ILE A 174 -22.69 2.08 -26.01
CA ILE A 174 -21.48 2.88 -25.75
C ILE A 174 -20.34 2.41 -26.66
N TYR A 175 -19.85 3.32 -27.49
CA TYR A 175 -18.59 3.19 -28.22
C TYR A 175 -17.44 3.74 -27.36
N GLU A 176 -16.46 2.90 -27.05
CA GLU A 176 -15.28 3.27 -26.26
C GLU A 176 -14.15 3.70 -27.21
N GLY A 177 -13.95 5.02 -27.33
CA GLY A 177 -12.95 5.61 -28.20
C GLY A 177 -12.99 7.14 -28.15
N GLU A 178 -11.84 7.80 -28.37
CA GLU A 178 -11.76 9.26 -28.32
C GLU A 178 -12.48 9.93 -29.50
N VAL A 179 -12.39 9.31 -30.69
CA VAL A 179 -13.00 9.80 -31.93
C VAL A 179 -13.97 8.75 -32.44
N LEU A 180 -15.23 9.13 -32.67
CA LEU A 180 -16.22 8.29 -33.33
C LEU A 180 -16.06 8.40 -34.85
N PRO A 181 -15.81 7.31 -35.59
CA PRO A 181 -15.77 7.34 -37.05
C PRO A 181 -17.09 7.85 -37.63
N GLU A 182 -17.03 8.69 -38.67
CA GLU A 182 -18.22 9.28 -39.29
C GLU A 182 -19.13 8.22 -39.93
N ASP A 183 -18.55 7.11 -40.38
CA ASP A 183 -19.25 5.96 -40.97
C ASP A 183 -19.69 4.91 -39.92
N PHE A 184 -19.50 5.19 -38.63
CA PHE A 184 -19.86 4.25 -37.58
C PHE A 184 -21.38 4.01 -37.55
N ILE A 185 -21.77 2.73 -37.59
CA ILE A 185 -23.16 2.30 -37.46
C ILE A 185 -23.32 1.60 -36.11
N CYS A 186 -24.28 2.05 -35.29
CA CYS A 186 -24.57 1.42 -34.02
C CYS A 186 -24.81 -0.08 -34.21
N PRO A 187 -24.05 -0.98 -33.54
CA PRO A 187 -24.20 -2.41 -33.74
C PRO A 187 -25.55 -2.92 -33.25
N THR A 188 -26.16 -2.23 -32.28
CA THR A 188 -27.44 -2.59 -31.65
C THR A 188 -28.65 -2.14 -32.47
N CYS A 189 -28.80 -0.84 -32.76
CA CYS A 189 -30.00 -0.29 -33.40
C CYS A 189 -29.81 0.12 -34.87
N LYS A 190 -28.59 0.00 -35.42
CA LYS A 190 -28.25 0.33 -36.82
C LYS A 190 -28.39 1.81 -37.20
N HIS A 191 -28.53 2.72 -36.22
CA HIS A 191 -28.49 4.15 -36.45
C HIS A 191 -27.06 4.67 -36.71
N PRO A 192 -26.92 5.78 -37.47
CA PRO A 192 -25.63 6.34 -37.85
C PRO A 192 -24.91 7.06 -36.69
N ALA A 193 -23.63 7.38 -36.91
CA ALA A 193 -22.75 8.09 -35.97
C ALA A 193 -23.32 9.45 -35.49
N SER A 194 -24.17 10.11 -36.29
CA SER A 194 -24.83 11.36 -35.93
C SER A 194 -25.76 11.23 -34.71
N ASP A 195 -26.24 10.01 -34.42
CA ASP A 195 -27.11 9.72 -33.26
C ASP A 195 -26.32 9.35 -32.00
N PHE A 196 -25.02 9.65 -31.97
CA PHE A 196 -24.17 9.47 -30.80
C PHE A 196 -23.81 10.81 -30.15
N LYS A 197 -23.78 10.83 -28.82
CA LYS A 197 -23.31 11.97 -28.01
C LYS A 197 -22.06 11.59 -27.23
N ARG A 198 -21.11 12.50 -27.17
CA ARG A 198 -19.90 12.33 -26.36
C ARG A 198 -20.27 12.23 -24.88
N ILE A 199 -19.72 11.23 -24.20
CA ILE A 199 -19.78 11.08 -22.74
C ILE A 199 -18.39 11.36 -22.17
N GLU A 200 -18.34 12.23 -21.17
CA GLU A 200 -17.09 12.65 -20.50
C GLU A 200 -16.76 11.85 -19.26
#